data_AF-A0A1F6QFW2-F1
#
_entry.id   AF-A0A1F6QFW2-F1
#
_cell.length_a   1.000
_cell.length_b   1.000
_cell.length_c   1.000
_cell.angle_alpha   90.00
_cell.angle_beta   90.00
_cell.angle_gamma   90.00
#
_symmetry.space_group_name_H-M   'P 1'
#
loop_
_entity.id
_entity.type
_entity.pdbx_description
1 polymer ?
#
loop_
_entity_poly.entity_id
_entity_poly.type
_entity_poly.pdbx_seq_one_letter_code
_entity_poly.pdbx_strand_id
1 'polypeptide(L)'
;MARQNSKNDPQIPIQALDQNLIDHLYRELTKELSELIRELNDSSKIGAFGAMATLSSKVSEIAGDLKKLQHLPTMLTNPLVMADPRNILDEISKKYSKKRNKR
;
A
#
# COMPACT_ATOMS: atom_id res chain seq x y z
N MET A 1 -25.17 -15.76 -42.22
CA MET A 1 -23.97 -16.13 -41.43
C MET A 1 -23.03 -14.93 -41.40
N ALA A 2 -22.92 -14.24 -40.26
CA ALA A 2 -21.95 -13.16 -40.06
C ALA A 2 -21.26 -13.40 -38.72
N ARG A 3 -19.94 -13.63 -38.78
CA ARG A 3 -19.07 -13.94 -37.64
C ARG A 3 -18.89 -12.69 -36.78
N GLN A 4 -19.56 -12.63 -35.62
CA GLN A 4 -19.22 -11.66 -34.58
C GLN A 4 -17.94 -12.13 -33.89
N ASN A 5 -16.85 -11.45 -34.20
CA ASN A 5 -15.55 -11.59 -33.56
C ASN A 5 -15.63 -10.91 -32.19
N SER A 6 -16.13 -11.62 -31.18
CA SER A 6 -16.02 -11.20 -29.78
C SER A 6 -14.56 -11.25 -29.38
N LYS A 7 -13.86 -10.12 -29.49
CA LYS A 7 -12.64 -9.87 -28.73
C LYS A 7 -13.06 -9.90 -27.26
N ASN A 8 -12.81 -11.03 -26.60
CA ASN A 8 -12.84 -11.13 -25.16
C ASN A 8 -11.74 -10.22 -24.61
N ASP A 9 -12.06 -8.95 -24.41
CA ASP A 9 -11.37 -8.16 -23.39
C ASP A 9 -11.50 -8.94 -22.09
N PRO A 10 -10.40 -9.33 -21.42
CA PRO A 10 -10.51 -9.94 -20.11
C PRO A 10 -11.13 -8.88 -19.20
N GLN A 11 -12.42 -9.03 -18.91
CA GLN A 11 -13.08 -8.33 -17.81
C GLN A 11 -12.45 -8.84 -16.52
N ILE A 12 -11.28 -8.31 -16.18
CA ILE A 12 -10.66 -8.53 -14.89
C ILE A 12 -11.68 -8.01 -13.88
N PRO A 13 -12.18 -8.86 -12.96
CA PRO A 13 -13.11 -8.41 -11.93
C PRO A 13 -12.47 -7.24 -11.18
N ILE A 14 -13.23 -6.20 -10.88
CA ILE A 14 -12.71 -5.03 -10.16
C ILE A 14 -12.03 -5.46 -8.84
N GLN A 15 -12.53 -6.51 -8.19
CA GLN A 15 -11.90 -7.14 -7.02
C GLN A 15 -10.48 -7.68 -7.28
N ALA A 16 -10.21 -8.22 -8.47
CA ALA A 16 -8.89 -8.71 -8.83
C ALA A 16 -7.92 -7.54 -9.14
N LEU A 17 -8.42 -6.41 -9.65
CA LEU A 17 -7.62 -5.18 -9.75
C LEU A 17 -7.29 -4.61 -8.38
N ASP A 18 -8.28 -4.55 -7.48
CA ASP A 18 -8.12 -4.08 -6.10
C ASP A 18 -7.11 -4.96 -5.32
N GLN A 19 -7.17 -6.30 -5.47
CA GLN A 19 -6.22 -7.21 -4.82
C GLN A 19 -4.79 -7.06 -5.36
N ASN A 20 -4.61 -6.92 -6.67
CA ASN A 20 -3.28 -6.69 -7.25
C ASN A 20 -2.65 -5.39 -6.74
N LEU A 21 -3.46 -4.33 -6.56
CA LEU A 21 -3.01 -3.06 -6.00
C LEU A 21 -2.65 -3.21 -4.52
N ILE A 22 -3.45 -3.93 -3.73
CA ILE A 22 -3.15 -4.24 -2.33
C ILE A 22 -1.82 -4.98 -2.22
N ASP A 23 -1.62 -6.03 -3.01
CA ASP A 23 -0.39 -6.84 -2.98
C ASP A 23 0.84 -6.01 -3.38
N HIS A 24 0.70 -5.14 -4.39
CA HIS A 24 1.76 -4.23 -4.80
C HIS A 24 2.14 -3.25 -3.68
N LEU A 25 1.15 -2.57 -3.09
CA LEU A 25 1.38 -1.61 -2.01
C LEU A 25 1.97 -2.29 -0.77
N TYR A 26 1.48 -3.49 -0.42
CA TYR A 26 1.99 -4.24 0.71
C TYR A 26 3.48 -4.58 0.53
N ARG A 27 3.88 -5.01 -0.68
CA ARG A 27 5.27 -5.31 -0.99
C ARG A 27 6.17 -4.07 -0.93
N GLU A 28 5.76 -2.97 -1.55
CA GLU A 28 6.55 -1.73 -1.57
C GLU A 28 6.71 -1.14 -0.16
N LEU A 29 5.63 -1.11 0.63
CA LEU A 29 5.66 -0.59 2.00
C LEU A 29 6.44 -1.48 2.95
N THR A 30 6.36 -2.81 2.80
CA THR A 30 7.17 -3.73 3.61
C THR A 30 8.66 -3.54 3.33
N LYS A 31 9.03 -3.30 2.06
CA LYS A 31 10.40 -2.98 1.68
C LYS A 31 10.84 -1.64 2.28
N GLU A 32 10.04 -0.58 2.12
CA GLU A 32 10.36 0.74 2.69
C GLU A 32 10.49 0.70 4.22
N LEU A 33 9.58 -0.01 4.90
CA LEU A 33 9.64 -0.20 6.35
C LEU A 33 10.95 -0.87 6.77
N SER A 34 11.37 -1.91 6.04
CA SER A 34 12.61 -2.64 6.33
C SER A 34 13.85 -1.75 6.16
N GLU A 35 13.87 -0.91 5.13
CA GLU A 35 14.93 0.09 4.90
C GLU A 35 14.97 1.13 6.03
N LEU A 36 13.82 1.68 6.42
CA LEU A 36 13.73 2.66 7.50
C LEU A 36 14.11 2.09 8.88
N ILE A 37 13.77 0.83 9.18
CA ILE A 37 14.20 0.16 10.40
C ILE A 37 15.73 0.00 10.41
N ARG A 38 16.33 -0.33 9.26
CA ARG A 38 17.80 -0.40 9.13
C ARG A 38 18.44 0.97 9.38
N GLU A 39 17.92 2.02 8.75
CA GLU A 39 18.37 3.40 8.95
C GLU A 39 18.20 3.87 10.40
N LEU A 40 17.10 3.51 11.05
CA LEU A 40 16.85 3.80 12.47
C LEU A 40 17.90 3.13 13.36
N ASN A 41 18.19 1.85 13.10
CA ASN A 41 19.20 1.10 13.84
C ASN A 41 20.60 1.71 13.66
N ASP A 42 20.95 2.11 12.44
CA ASP A 42 22.24 2.75 12.16
C ASP A 42 22.33 4.15 12.80
N SER A 43 21.24 4.93 12.74
CA SER A 43 21.13 6.23 13.41
C SER A 43 21.25 6.09 14.94
N SER A 44 20.72 5.01 15.51
CA SER A 44 20.83 4.69 16.93
C SER A 44 22.26 4.40 17.36
N LYS A 45 23.07 3.78 16.50
CA LYS A 45 24.47 3.46 16.80
C LYS A 45 25.36 4.70 16.83
N ILE A 46 25.02 5.71 16.03
CA ILE A 46 25.79 6.96 15.91
C ILE A 46 25.25 8.11 16.78
N GLY A 47 24.19 7.88 17.57
CA GLY A 47 23.62 8.90 18.46
C GLY A 47 22.91 10.05 17.75
N ALA A 48 22.38 9.83 16.54
CA ALA A 48 21.69 10.86 15.75
C ALA A 48 20.22 11.04 16.18
N PHE A 49 19.99 11.47 17.43
CA PHE A 49 18.66 11.50 18.06
C PHE A 49 17.59 12.29 17.26
N GLY A 50 17.96 13.38 16.58
CA GLY A 50 17.02 14.14 15.73
C GLY A 50 16.58 13.37 14.48
N ALA A 51 17.49 12.62 13.85
CA ALA A 51 17.17 11.74 12.73
C ALA A 51 16.34 10.53 13.21
N MET A 52 16.63 10.00 14.40
CA MET A 52 15.88 8.88 14.99
C MET A 52 14.40 9.23 15.22
N ALA A 53 14.08 10.41 15.73
CA ALA A 53 12.69 10.82 15.93
C ALA A 53 11.92 10.87 14.60
N THR A 54 12.55 11.41 13.55
CA THR A 54 11.97 11.48 12.21
C THR A 54 11.77 10.10 11.60
N LEU A 55 12.76 9.21 11.72
CA LEU A 55 12.69 7.83 11.22
C LEU A 55 11.64 7.02 11.98
N SER A 56 11.57 7.15 13.31
CA SER A 56 10.59 6.47 14.14
C SER A 56 9.15 6.88 13.76
N SER A 57 8.91 8.16 13.53
CA SER A 57 7.60 8.65 13.06
C SER A 57 7.20 8.03 11.72
N LYS A 58 8.13 7.94 10.76
CA LYS A 58 7.89 7.30 9.45
C LYS A 58 7.64 5.80 9.57
N VAL A 59 8.39 5.10 10.43
CA VAL A 59 8.18 3.67 10.72
C VAL A 59 6.78 3.43 11.28
N SER A 60 6.35 4.23 12.25
CA SER A 60 4.99 4.14 12.83
C SER A 60 3.90 4.43 11.79
N GLU A 61 4.13 5.41 10.92
CA GLU A 61 3.20 5.77 9.85
C GLU A 61 3.01 4.62 8.84
N ILE A 62 4.11 4.04 8.34
CA ILE A 62 4.06 2.93 7.37
C ILE A 62 3.49 1.66 8.02
N ALA A 63 3.83 1.37 9.27
CA ALA A 63 3.25 0.24 10.01
C ALA A 63 1.72 0.38 10.16
N GLY A 64 1.23 1.61 10.40
CA GLY A 64 -0.19 1.90 10.44
C GLY A 64 -0.89 1.66 9.11
N ASP A 65 -0.28 2.08 8.00
CA ASP A 65 -0.82 1.87 6.66
C ASP A 65 -0.77 0.40 6.21
N LEU A 66 0.28 -0.34 6.56
CA LEU A 66 0.36 -1.79 6.34
C LEU A 66 -0.75 -2.55 7.07
N LYS A 67 -1.06 -2.15 8.31
CA LYS A 67 -2.17 -2.74 9.06
C LYS A 67 -3.52 -2.49 8.36
N LYS A 68 -3.74 -1.29 7.82
CA LYS A 68 -4.94 -0.98 7.02
C LYS A 68 -5.00 -1.86 5.77
N LEU A 69 -3.91 -1.97 5.00
CA LEU A 69 -3.83 -2.83 3.83
C LEU A 69 -4.11 -4.30 4.16
N GLN A 70 -3.63 -4.80 5.30
CA GLN A 70 -3.87 -6.18 5.74
C GLN A 70 -5.37 -6.45 5.98
N HIS A 71 -6.13 -5.45 6.43
CA HIS A 71 -7.56 -5.58 6.69
C HIS A 71 -8.44 -5.31 5.46
N LEU A 72 -7.90 -4.71 4.40
CA LEU A 72 -8.65 -4.35 3.20
C LEU A 72 -9.33 -5.52 2.49
N PRO A 73 -8.69 -6.69 2.26
CA PRO A 73 -9.36 -7.82 1.63
C PRO A 73 -10.61 -8.27 2.40
N THR A 74 -10.55 -8.24 3.73
CA THR A 74 -11.70 -8.56 4.60
C THR A 74 -12.78 -7.48 4.51
N MET A 75 -12.40 -6.20 4.41
CA MET A 75 -13.37 -5.11 4.25
C MET A 75 -14.04 -5.11 2.86
N LEU A 76 -13.32 -5.49 1.81
CA LEU A 76 -13.85 -5.62 0.44
C LEU A 76 -14.86 -6.76 0.29
N THR A 77 -14.80 -7.76 1.18
CA THR A 77 -15.66 -8.94 1.16
C THR A 77 -16.78 -8.89 2.19
N ASN A 78 -16.74 -7.94 3.13
CA ASN A 78 -17.73 -7.80 4.18
C ASN A 78 -18.68 -6.61 3.93
N PRO A 79 -19.97 -6.86 3.63
CA PRO A 79 -20.93 -5.81 3.33
C PRO A 79 -21.34 -4.94 4.54
N LEU A 80 -20.96 -5.34 5.77
CA LEU A 80 -21.32 -4.64 7.01
C LEU A 80 -20.30 -3.55 7.40
N VAL A 81 -19.22 -3.40 6.63
CA VAL A 81 -18.18 -2.42 6.94
C VAL A 81 -18.65 -1.03 6.48
N MET A 82 -18.81 -0.11 7.44
CA MET A 82 -19.27 1.26 7.15
C MET A 82 -18.22 2.14 6.45
N ALA A 83 -16.93 1.76 6.52
CA ALA A 83 -15.85 2.48 5.86
C ALA A 83 -15.66 1.95 4.44
N ASP A 84 -15.56 2.83 3.44
CA ASP A 84 -15.29 2.43 2.06
C ASP A 84 -13.84 1.91 1.93
N PRO A 85 -13.63 0.59 1.72
CA PRO A 85 -12.30 0.03 1.56
C PRO A 85 -11.56 0.59 0.34
N ARG A 86 -12.28 1.05 -0.71
CA ARG A 86 -11.65 1.66 -1.87
C ARG A 86 -11.11 3.05 -1.56
N ASN A 87 -11.77 3.82 -0.70
CA ASN A 87 -11.25 5.12 -0.27
C ASN A 87 -9.94 4.95 0.52
N ILE A 88 -9.86 3.95 1.41
CA ILE A 88 -8.63 3.62 2.14
C ILE A 88 -7.52 3.21 1.17
N LEU A 89 -7.85 2.36 0.17
CA LEU A 89 -6.89 1.94 -0.85
C LEU A 89 -6.38 3.13 -1.70
N ASP A 90 -7.26 4.04 -2.09
CA ASP A 90 -6.93 5.25 -2.84
C ASP A 90 -6.09 6.24 -2.01
N GLU A 91 -6.40 6.43 -0.73
CA GLU A 91 -5.60 7.26 0.18
C GLU A 91 -4.16 6.74 0.31
N ILE A 92 -3.99 5.44 0.58
CA ILE A 92 -2.68 4.80 0.68
C ILE A 92 -1.97 4.86 -0.68
N SER A 93 -2.67 4.52 -1.77
CA SER A 93 -2.13 4.59 -3.12
C SER A 93 -1.63 5.99 -3.46
N LYS A 94 -2.41 7.05 -3.19
CA LYS A 94 -2.02 8.45 -3.45
C LYS A 94 -0.81 8.87 -2.61
N LYS A 95 -0.75 8.44 -1.35
CA LYS A 95 0.34 8.76 -0.43
C LYS A 95 1.69 8.24 -0.95
N TYR A 96 1.71 7.01 -1.48
CA TYR A 96 2.96 6.37 -1.91
C TYR A 96 3.22 6.44 -3.43
N SER A 97 2.19 6.69 -4.26
CA SER A 97 2.37 6.91 -5.71
C SER A 97 3.12 8.22 -6.03
N LYS A 98 2.92 9.27 -5.22
CA LYS A 98 3.60 10.56 -5.41
C LYS A 98 5.12 10.48 -5.21
N LYS A 99 5.62 9.44 -4.53
CA LYS A 99 7.06 9.25 -4.31
C LYS A 99 7.83 8.88 -5.59
N ARG A 100 7.14 8.36 -6.61
CA ARG A 100 7.78 7.78 -7.82
C ARG A 100 8.07 8.79 -8.93
N ASN A 101 7.54 10.02 -8.87
CA ASN A 101 7.66 11.03 -9.95
C ASN A 101 8.67 12.17 -9.67
N LYS A 102 9.65 11.95 -8.78
CA LYS A 102 10.68 12.94 -8.42
C LYS A 102 12.11 12.47 -8.73
N ARG A 103 12.30 11.72 -9.81
CA ARG A 103 13.62 11.38 -10.37
C ARG A 103 13.66 11.68 -11.84
#